data_AF-A0A0N4UKI9-F1
#
_entry.id   AF-A0A0N4UKI9-F1
#
_cell.length_a   1.000
_cell.length_b   1.000
_cell.length_c   1.000
_cell.angle_alpha   90.00
_cell.angle_beta   90.00
_cell.angle_gamma   90.00
#
_symmetry.space_group_name_H-M   'P 1'
#
loop_
_entity.id
_entity.type
_entity.pdbx_description
1 polymer ?
#
loop_
_entity_poly.entity_id
_entity_poly.type
_entity_poly.pdbx_seq_one_letter_code
_entity_poly.pdbx_strand_id
1 'polypeptide(L)'
;MGKFVIRFQKLTGCSVLNIPERIWKIFIRFIYVHLIFATLLLVFGTACFCIGVEYSRMYDEVNCSTGINIWIPFLNLVVSFTGLLMIRLPHMHWASFIHFFGLCFILIIMLIPLANNILISIRWLRKAEKAPDEWALNFFVIDLVLTSVVLTNGLFFVFLFLIKNSKKKI
;
A
#
# COMPACT_ATOMS: atom_id res chain seq x y z
N MET A 1 -9.20 39.94 1.83
CA MET A 1 -10.06 38.92 2.47
C MET A 1 -11.18 38.38 1.57
N GLY A 2 -11.94 39.20 0.83
CA GLY A 2 -13.08 38.74 0.02
C GLY A 2 -12.78 37.68 -1.07
N LYS A 3 -11.61 37.76 -1.75
CA LYS A 3 -11.21 36.74 -2.74
C LYS A 3 -11.00 35.34 -2.12
N PHE A 4 -10.66 35.26 -0.84
CA PHE A 4 -10.45 33.98 -0.15
C PHE A 4 -11.79 33.30 0.18
N VAL A 5 -12.77 34.06 0.65
CA VAL A 5 -14.12 33.58 0.95
C VAL A 5 -14.83 33.08 -0.31
N ILE A 6 -14.75 33.82 -1.42
CA ILE A 6 -15.36 33.40 -2.69
C ILE A 6 -14.69 32.12 -3.21
N ARG A 7 -13.36 31.97 -3.06
CA ARG A 7 -12.67 30.71 -3.43
C ARG A 7 -13.13 29.55 -2.56
N PHE A 8 -13.31 29.76 -1.25
CA PHE A 8 -13.80 28.73 -0.33
C PHE A 8 -15.22 28.29 -0.68
N GLN A 9 -16.14 29.21 -0.96
CA GLN A 9 -17.50 28.84 -1.41
C GLN A 9 -17.51 28.04 -2.72
N LYS A 10 -16.64 28.39 -3.67
CA LYS A 10 -16.48 27.62 -4.91
C LYS A 10 -15.93 26.21 -4.65
N LEU A 11 -15.05 26.08 -3.66
CA LEU A 11 -14.51 24.79 -3.23
C LEU A 11 -15.56 23.94 -2.49
N THR A 12 -16.40 24.54 -1.64
CA THR A 12 -17.49 23.81 -0.95
C THR A 12 -18.58 23.34 -1.92
N GLY A 13 -18.79 24.02 -3.04
CA GLY A 13 -19.69 23.56 -4.11
C GLY A 13 -19.22 22.28 -4.82
N CYS A 14 -17.93 21.94 -4.71
CA CYS A 14 -17.38 20.69 -5.23
C CYS A 14 -17.54 19.58 -4.18
N SER A 15 -18.78 19.20 -3.88
CA SER A 15 -19.06 18.04 -3.03
C SER A 15 -18.70 16.73 -3.74
N VAL A 16 -18.22 15.75 -2.99
CA VAL A 16 -18.01 14.37 -3.46
C VAL A 16 -19.33 13.79 -4.02
N LEU A 17 -20.47 14.32 -3.56
CA LEU A 17 -21.81 13.99 -4.05
C LEU A 17 -22.04 14.33 -5.53
N ASN A 18 -21.27 15.25 -6.13
CA ASN A 18 -21.40 15.61 -7.56
C ASN A 18 -20.61 14.69 -8.49
N ILE A 19 -19.92 13.66 -7.95
CA ILE A 19 -19.15 12.72 -8.79
C ILE A 19 -20.13 11.83 -9.57
N PRO A 20 -19.94 11.64 -10.89
CA PRO A 20 -20.76 10.74 -11.69
C PRO A 20 -20.79 9.33 -11.10
N GLU A 21 -21.98 8.74 -11.01
CA GLU A 21 -22.21 7.46 -10.31
C GLU A 21 -21.27 6.34 -10.80
N ARG A 22 -21.00 6.27 -12.11
CA ARG A 22 -20.10 5.27 -12.68
C ARG A 22 -18.67 5.41 -12.18
N ILE A 23 -18.18 6.64 -12.01
CA ILE A 23 -16.85 6.93 -11.47
C ILE A 23 -16.81 6.60 -9.98
N TRP A 24 -17.86 6.97 -9.25
CA TRP A 24 -17.99 6.68 -7.83
C TRP A 24 -17.99 5.17 -7.52
N LYS A 25 -18.72 4.36 -8.30
CA LYS A 25 -18.71 2.89 -8.16
C LYS A 25 -17.33 2.28 -8.38
N ILE A 26 -16.58 2.75 -9.38
CA ILE A 26 -15.20 2.30 -9.65
C ILE A 26 -14.31 2.65 -8.45
N PHE A 27 -14.45 3.87 -7.94
CA PHE A 27 -13.69 4.35 -6.80
C PHE A 27 -14.00 3.58 -5.50
N ILE A 28 -15.26 3.23 -5.23
CA ILE A 28 -15.64 2.38 -4.10
C ILE A 28 -14.99 1.00 -4.20
N ARG A 29 -15.11 0.34 -5.36
CA ARG A 29 -14.48 -0.96 -5.59
C ARG A 29 -12.97 -0.88 -5.38
N PHE A 30 -12.36 0.21 -5.82
CA PHE A 30 -10.94 0.47 -5.65
C PHE A 30 -10.55 0.51 -4.16
N ILE A 31 -11.26 1.26 -3.32
CA ILE A 31 -10.96 1.31 -1.88
C ILE A 31 -11.06 -0.08 -1.27
N TYR A 32 -12.09 -0.86 -1.60
CA TYR A 32 -12.24 -2.20 -1.06
C TYR A 32 -11.09 -3.13 -1.46
N VAL A 33 -10.67 -3.07 -2.73
CA VAL A 33 -9.53 -3.86 -3.21
C VAL A 33 -8.23 -3.42 -2.52
N HIS A 34 -8.00 -2.10 -2.41
CA HIS A 34 -6.84 -1.56 -1.68
C HIS A 34 -6.82 -2.01 -0.22
N LEU A 35 -7.96 -1.97 0.47
CA LEU A 35 -8.11 -2.44 1.84
C LEU A 35 -7.77 -3.93 1.98
N ILE A 36 -8.25 -4.78 1.06
CA ILE A 36 -7.95 -6.21 1.05
C ILE A 36 -6.44 -6.42 0.93
N PHE A 37 -5.79 -5.78 -0.04
CA PHE A 37 -4.34 -5.92 -0.22
C PHE A 37 -3.53 -5.34 0.93
N ALA A 38 -3.95 -4.22 1.51
CA ALA A 38 -3.31 -3.64 2.70
C ALA A 38 -3.40 -4.60 3.90
N THR A 39 -4.55 -5.26 4.06
CA THR A 39 -4.77 -6.25 5.13
C THR A 39 -3.90 -7.47 4.91
N LEU A 40 -3.89 -8.04 3.70
CA LEU A 40 -3.02 -9.17 3.35
C LEU A 40 -1.55 -8.83 3.58
N LEU A 41 -1.12 -7.64 3.17
CA LEU A 41 0.25 -7.20 3.36
C LEU A 41 0.63 -7.12 4.84
N LEU A 42 -0.26 -6.61 5.70
CA LEU A 42 -0.03 -6.58 7.14
C LEU A 42 0.02 -8.00 7.73
N VAL A 43 -0.89 -8.89 7.33
CA VAL A 43 -0.91 -10.28 7.80
C VAL A 43 0.37 -11.01 7.41
N PHE A 44 0.76 -10.99 6.14
CA PHE A 44 1.99 -11.63 5.68
C PHE A 44 3.24 -10.96 6.25
N GLY A 45 3.24 -9.63 6.36
CA GLY A 45 4.35 -8.88 6.97
C GLY A 45 4.55 -9.23 8.44
N THR A 46 3.46 -9.38 9.18
CA THR A 46 3.48 -9.79 10.60
C THR A 46 3.90 -11.25 10.74
N ALA A 47 3.36 -12.16 9.92
CA ALA A 47 3.77 -13.55 9.91
C ALA A 47 5.27 -13.69 9.61
N CYS A 48 5.77 -12.94 8.61
CA CYS A 48 7.18 -12.93 8.27
C CYS A 48 8.03 -12.37 9.41
N PHE A 49 7.59 -11.31 10.10
CA PHE A 49 8.29 -10.78 11.27
C PHE A 49 8.36 -11.80 12.41
N CYS A 50 7.26 -12.48 12.74
CA CYS A 50 7.24 -13.50 13.78
C CYS A 50 8.19 -14.66 13.45
N ILE A 51 8.15 -15.17 12.21
CA ILE A 51 9.09 -16.19 11.72
C ILE A 51 10.52 -15.66 11.80
N GLY A 52 10.75 -14.43 11.34
CA GLY A 52 12.06 -13.79 11.32
C GLY A 52 12.69 -13.66 12.71
N VAL A 53 11.90 -13.27 13.70
CA VAL A 53 12.34 -13.16 15.10
C VAL A 53 12.66 -14.54 15.68
N GLU A 54 11.85 -15.56 15.41
CA GLU A 54 12.12 -16.92 15.91
C GLU A 54 13.45 -17.45 15.36
N TYR A 55 13.67 -17.32 14.05
CA TYR A 55 14.89 -17.78 13.40
C TYR A 55 16.11 -16.89 13.66
N SER A 56 15.94 -15.63 14.07
CA SER A 56 17.07 -14.74 14.41
C SER A 56 17.87 -15.20 15.62
N ARG A 57 17.33 -16.15 16.40
CA ARG A 57 18.06 -16.84 17.47
C ARG A 57 19.03 -17.89 16.92
N MET A 58 18.80 -18.39 15.72
CA MET A 58 19.54 -19.48 15.10
C MET A 58 20.45 -19.02 13.96
N TYR A 59 20.08 -17.93 13.27
CA TYR A 59 20.79 -17.41 12.11
C TYR A 59 21.15 -15.93 12.32
N ASP A 60 22.39 -15.55 12.02
CA ASP A 60 22.88 -14.17 12.17
C ASP A 60 22.15 -13.15 11.26
N GLU A 61 21.57 -13.64 10.16
CA GLU A 61 20.83 -12.82 9.20
C GLU A 61 19.48 -13.45 8.90
N VAL A 62 18.40 -12.84 9.37
CA VAL A 62 17.03 -13.28 9.05
C VAL A 62 16.23 -12.12 8.50
N ASN A 63 15.51 -12.38 7.40
CA ASN A 63 14.61 -11.38 6.85
C ASN A 63 13.47 -11.09 7.83
N CYS A 64 12.87 -9.92 7.72
CA CYS A 64 11.70 -9.48 8.47
C CYS A 64 11.93 -9.29 9.98
N SER A 65 13.14 -9.50 10.52
CA SER A 65 13.43 -9.15 11.93
C SER A 65 13.35 -7.65 12.19
N THR A 66 13.53 -6.83 11.15
CA THR A 66 13.31 -5.40 11.21
C THR A 66 11.81 -5.12 11.03
N GLY A 67 11.19 -4.42 11.98
CA GLY A 67 9.75 -4.12 11.99
C GLY A 67 9.24 -3.29 10.80
N ILE A 68 10.08 -3.01 9.80
CA ILE A 68 9.75 -2.34 8.53
C ILE A 68 8.59 -3.06 7.82
N ASN A 69 8.62 -4.40 7.82
CA ASN A 69 7.58 -5.23 7.22
C ASN A 69 6.27 -5.27 8.02
N ILE A 70 6.20 -4.60 9.18
CA ILE A 70 4.96 -4.40 9.95
C ILE A 70 4.52 -2.94 9.85
N TRP A 71 5.38 -2.00 10.21
CA TRP A 71 5.00 -0.60 10.39
C TRP A 71 4.50 0.05 9.11
N ILE A 72 5.15 -0.22 7.97
CA ILE A 72 4.77 0.38 6.70
C ILE A 72 3.44 -0.23 6.20
N PRO A 73 3.25 -1.57 6.20
CA PRO A 73 1.94 -2.16 5.94
C PRO A 73 0.82 -1.69 6.88
N PHE A 74 1.13 -1.48 8.16
CA PHE A 74 0.17 -0.94 9.12
C PHE A 74 -0.28 0.48 8.74
N LEU A 75 0.66 1.36 8.39
CA LEU A 75 0.33 2.71 7.92
C LEU A 75 -0.49 2.66 6.62
N ASN A 76 -0.18 1.74 5.70
CA ASN A 76 -0.96 1.54 4.48
C ASN A 76 -2.40 1.10 4.79
N LEU A 77 -2.60 0.25 5.80
CA LEU A 77 -3.93 -0.14 6.27
C LEU A 77 -4.69 1.04 6.89
N VAL A 78 -4.03 1.86 7.72
CA VAL A 78 -4.63 3.08 8.29
C VAL A 78 -5.08 4.04 7.19
N VAL A 79 -4.27 4.27 6.15
CA VAL A 79 -4.67 5.09 5.01
C VAL A 79 -5.85 4.46 4.25
N SER A 80 -5.91 3.14 4.13
CA SER A 80 -7.06 2.44 3.53
C SER A 80 -8.36 2.72 4.29
N PHE A 81 -8.30 2.76 5.63
CA PHE A 81 -9.45 3.12 6.48
C PHE A 81 -9.92 4.56 6.27
N THR A 82 -9.02 5.51 5.99
CA THR A 82 -9.45 6.89 5.67
C THR A 82 -10.28 6.93 4.37
N GLY A 83 -10.01 6.03 3.42
CA GLY A 83 -10.82 5.85 2.22
C GLY A 83 -12.23 5.32 2.57
N LEU A 84 -12.33 4.34 3.46
CA LEU A 84 -13.63 3.85 3.94
C LEU A 84 -14.44 4.94 4.64
N LEU A 85 -13.80 5.78 5.46
CA LEU A 85 -14.46 6.93 6.08
C LEU A 85 -15.01 7.89 5.04
N MET A 86 -14.27 8.11 3.95
CA MET A 86 -14.73 8.95 2.84
C MET A 86 -15.96 8.38 2.12
N ILE A 87 -16.06 7.04 2.00
CA ILE A 87 -17.27 6.39 1.45
C ILE A 87 -18.47 6.58 2.39
N ARG A 88 -18.25 6.42 3.70
CA ARG A 88 -19.32 6.51 4.72
C ARG A 88 -19.77 7.94 4.99
N LEU A 89 -18.86 8.91 4.90
CA LEU A 89 -19.09 10.32 5.22
C LEU A 89 -18.72 11.20 4.00
N PRO A 90 -19.47 11.13 2.89
CA PRO A 90 -19.11 11.83 1.65
C PRO A 90 -19.15 13.37 1.77
N HIS A 91 -19.80 13.90 2.81
CA HIS A 91 -19.83 15.33 3.11
C HIS A 91 -18.52 15.83 3.75
N MET A 92 -17.68 14.95 4.30
CA MET A 92 -16.41 15.29 4.94
C MET A 92 -15.28 15.41 3.91
N HIS A 93 -15.09 16.60 3.35
CA HIS A 93 -14.02 16.88 2.38
C HIS A 93 -12.61 16.56 2.92
N TRP A 94 -12.41 16.69 4.23
CA TRP A 94 -11.13 16.40 4.88
C TRP A 94 -10.71 14.94 4.72
N ALA A 95 -11.65 13.99 4.73
CA ALA A 95 -11.35 12.57 4.55
C ALA A 95 -10.76 12.31 3.16
N SER A 96 -11.28 12.95 2.11
CA SER A 96 -10.75 12.84 0.75
C SER A 96 -9.33 13.38 0.63
N PHE A 97 -9.09 14.54 1.24
CA PHE A 97 -7.77 15.15 1.24
C PHE A 97 -6.75 14.27 1.97
N ILE A 98 -7.07 13.84 3.19
CA ILE A 98 -6.21 12.97 4.00
C ILE A 98 -5.94 11.65 3.27
N HIS A 99 -6.96 11.04 2.66
CA HIS A 99 -6.79 9.80 1.93
C HIS A 99 -5.84 10.00 0.73
N PHE A 100 -6.05 11.04 -0.09
CA PHE A 100 -5.18 11.32 -1.23
C PHE A 100 -3.72 11.56 -0.82
N PHE A 101 -3.48 12.42 0.16
CA PHE A 101 -2.12 12.69 0.66
C PHE A 101 -1.49 11.45 1.30
N GLY A 102 -2.27 10.71 2.10
CA GLY A 102 -1.86 9.45 2.69
C GLY A 102 -1.45 8.44 1.64
N LEU A 103 -2.20 8.32 0.55
CA LEU A 103 -1.87 7.42 -0.55
C LEU A 103 -0.57 7.81 -1.26
N CYS A 104 -0.36 9.10 -1.55
CA CYS A 104 0.90 9.57 -2.14
C CYS A 104 2.09 9.28 -1.21
N PHE A 105 1.93 9.52 0.08
CA PHE A 105 2.96 9.27 1.07
C PHE A 105 3.29 7.77 1.21
N ILE A 106 2.26 6.93 1.30
CA ILE A 106 2.40 5.48 1.35
C ILE A 106 3.05 4.94 0.08
N LEU A 107 2.72 5.46 -1.11
CA LEU A 107 3.35 5.03 -2.36
C LEU A 107 4.88 5.21 -2.30
N ILE A 108 5.35 6.35 -1.78
CA ILE A 108 6.78 6.64 -1.64
C ILE A 108 7.40 5.71 -0.60
N ILE A 109 6.79 5.56 0.57
CA ILE A 109 7.35 4.76 1.66
C ILE A 109 7.33 3.26 1.36
N MET A 110 6.34 2.78 0.60
CA MET A 110 6.24 1.38 0.15
C MET A 110 7.39 0.96 -0.78
N LEU A 111 8.15 1.90 -1.33
CA LEU A 111 9.39 1.59 -2.05
C LEU A 111 10.47 1.03 -1.13
N ILE A 112 10.46 1.36 0.16
CA ILE A 112 11.42 0.87 1.15
C ILE A 112 11.28 -0.65 1.37
N PRO A 113 10.11 -1.19 1.79
CA PRO A 113 9.95 -2.63 1.95
C PRO A 113 10.08 -3.36 0.61
N LEU A 114 9.67 -2.73 -0.50
CA LEU A 114 9.87 -3.30 -1.84
C LEU A 114 11.36 -3.52 -2.14
N ALA A 115 12.18 -2.47 -2.01
CA ALA A 115 13.61 -2.55 -2.27
C ALA A 115 14.29 -3.52 -1.30
N ASN A 116 13.90 -3.49 -0.02
CA ASN A 116 14.44 -4.39 0.99
C ASN A 116 14.14 -5.86 0.66
N ASN A 117 12.90 -6.19 0.33
CA ASN A 117 12.50 -7.56 0.00
C ASN A 117 13.19 -8.06 -1.27
N ILE A 118 13.36 -7.22 -2.30
CA ILE A 118 14.10 -7.59 -3.52
C ILE A 118 15.59 -7.83 -3.22
N LEU A 119 16.23 -6.96 -2.44
CA LEU A 119 17.63 -7.10 -2.09
C LEU A 119 17.87 -8.39 -1.29
N ILE A 120 16.98 -8.70 -0.35
CA ILE A 120 17.10 -9.88 0.49
C ILE A 120 16.73 -11.15 -0.29
N SER A 121 15.73 -11.12 -1.17
CA SER A 121 15.41 -12.27 -2.03
C SER A 121 16.58 -12.65 -2.93
N ILE A 122 17.29 -11.67 -3.52
CA ILE A 122 18.51 -11.93 -4.31
C ILE A 122 19.59 -12.58 -3.45
N ARG A 123 19.75 -12.16 -2.19
CA ARG A 123 20.72 -12.77 -1.26
C ARG A 123 20.35 -14.20 -0.92
N TRP A 124 19.07 -14.49 -0.66
CA TRP A 124 18.61 -15.85 -0.39
C TRP A 124 18.79 -16.77 -1.58
N LEU A 125 18.49 -16.29 -2.79
CA LEU A 125 18.71 -17.04 -4.02
C LEU A 125 20.19 -17.43 -4.16
N ARG A 126 21.11 -16.49 -3.95
CA ARG A 126 22.57 -16.76 -4.00
C ARG A 126 23.04 -17.74 -2.91
N LYS A 127 22.42 -17.72 -1.72
CA LYS A 127 22.73 -18.68 -0.66
C LYS A 127 22.24 -20.09 -1.05
N ALA A 128 21.01 -20.19 -1.54
CA ALA A 128 20.40 -21.44 -2.00
C ALA A 128 21.13 -22.07 -3.21
N GLU A 129 21.72 -21.27 -4.09
CA GLU A 129 22.54 -21.76 -5.20
C GLU A 129 23.87 -22.37 -4.75
N LYS A 130 24.48 -21.84 -3.69
CA LYS A 130 25.81 -22.26 -3.21
C LYS A 130 25.75 -23.52 -2.37
N ALA A 131 24.72 -23.64 -1.55
CA ALA A 131 24.36 -24.83 -0.81
C ALA A 131 22.83 -24.93 -0.93
N PRO A 132 22.27 -25.99 -1.55
CA PRO A 132 20.83 -26.16 -1.69
C PRO A 132 20.24 -26.48 -0.33
N ASP A 133 20.19 -25.45 0.50
CA ASP A 133 19.66 -25.46 1.82
C ASP A 133 18.18 -25.09 1.72
N GLU A 134 17.29 -26.02 2.06
CA GLU A 134 15.83 -25.84 1.96
C GLU A 134 15.33 -24.58 2.68
N TRP A 135 15.99 -24.19 3.77
CA TRP A 135 15.61 -23.01 4.55
C TRP A 135 15.79 -21.72 3.75
N ALA A 136 16.88 -21.58 2.98
CA ALA A 136 17.14 -20.39 2.16
C ALA A 136 16.10 -20.27 1.03
N LEU A 137 15.69 -21.39 0.44
CA LEU A 137 14.63 -21.42 -0.56
C LEU A 137 13.27 -21.00 0.03
N ASN A 138 12.94 -21.45 1.24
CA ASN A 138 11.70 -21.07 1.93
C ASN A 138 11.64 -19.55 2.18
N PHE A 139 12.73 -18.95 2.68
CA PHE A 139 12.80 -17.49 2.86
C PHE A 139 12.70 -16.73 1.54
N PHE A 140 13.37 -17.21 0.48
CA PHE A 140 13.23 -16.63 -0.85
C PHE A 140 11.76 -16.60 -1.33
N VAL A 141 11.02 -17.69 -1.14
CA VAL A 141 9.60 -17.77 -1.51
C VAL A 141 8.74 -16.79 -0.71
N ILE A 142 8.97 -16.69 0.61
CA ILE A 142 8.26 -15.74 1.48
C ILE A 142 8.47 -14.30 0.98
N ASP A 143 9.71 -13.95 0.63
CA ASP A 143 10.07 -12.62 0.16
C ASP A 143 9.47 -12.30 -1.20
N LEU A 144 9.42 -13.29 -2.08
CA LEU A 144 8.80 -13.17 -3.39
C LEU A 144 7.28 -12.96 -3.26
N VAL A 145 6.62 -13.68 -2.35
CA VAL A 145 5.20 -13.49 -2.04
C VAL A 145 4.98 -12.07 -1.50
N LEU A 146 5.75 -11.63 -0.50
CA LEU A 146 5.64 -10.27 0.05
C LEU A 146 5.86 -9.21 -1.03
N THR A 147 6.89 -9.37 -1.85
CA THR A 147 7.20 -8.47 -2.97
C THR A 147 6.04 -8.39 -3.96
N SER A 148 5.42 -9.53 -4.30
CA SER A 148 4.27 -9.57 -5.20
C SER A 148 3.05 -8.81 -4.64
N VAL A 149 2.80 -8.92 -3.33
CA VAL A 149 1.69 -8.22 -2.66
C VAL A 149 1.98 -6.72 -2.61
N VAL A 150 3.22 -6.30 -2.28
CA VAL A 150 3.64 -4.90 -2.29
C VAL A 150 3.50 -4.29 -3.68
N LEU A 151 3.96 -4.99 -4.72
CA LEU A 151 3.83 -4.56 -6.11
C LEU A 151 2.37 -4.44 -6.53
N THR A 152 1.55 -5.43 -6.21
CA THR A 152 0.12 -5.39 -6.54
C THR A 152 -0.54 -4.20 -5.86
N ASN A 153 -0.25 -3.97 -4.58
CA ASN A 153 -0.77 -2.83 -3.82
C ASN A 153 -0.30 -1.47 -4.40
N GLY A 154 0.98 -1.36 -4.79
CA GLY A 154 1.55 -0.13 -5.35
C GLY A 154 1.13 0.17 -6.79
N LEU A 155 1.15 -0.84 -7.66
CA LEU A 155 0.74 -0.72 -9.07
C LEU A 155 -0.74 -0.40 -9.21
N PHE A 156 -1.57 -0.83 -8.25
CA PHE A 156 -2.99 -0.50 -8.22
C PHE A 156 -3.23 1.03 -8.24
N PHE A 157 -2.35 1.82 -7.60
CA PHE A 157 -2.42 3.29 -7.64
C PHE A 157 -2.03 3.87 -8.99
N VAL A 158 -0.97 3.34 -9.60
CA VAL A 158 -0.52 3.77 -10.94
C VAL A 158 -1.66 3.57 -11.94
N PHE A 159 -2.39 2.46 -11.81
CA PHE A 159 -3.53 2.15 -12.66
C PHE A 159 -4.64 3.21 -12.60
N LEU A 160 -4.95 3.77 -11.43
CA LEU A 160 -5.90 4.89 -11.31
C LEU A 160 -5.40 6.15 -12.02
N PHE A 161 -4.13 6.47 -11.86
CA PHE A 161 -3.54 7.67 -12.47
C PHE A 161 -3.57 7.58 -14.00
N LEU A 162 -3.29 6.38 -14.54
CA LEU A 162 -3.36 6.09 -15.97
C LEU A 162 -4.79 6.14 -16.51
N ILE A 163 -5.78 5.55 -15.82
CA ILE A 163 -7.19 5.61 -16.24
C ILE A 163 -7.69 7.06 -16.31
N LYS A 164 -7.31 7.91 -15.34
CA LYS A 164 -7.68 9.33 -15.34
C LYS A 164 -7.10 10.07 -16.54
N ASN A 165 -5.84 9.80 -16.88
CA ASN A 165 -5.18 10.41 -18.03
C ASN A 165 -5.73 9.89 -19.36
N SER A 166 -6.11 8.61 -19.44
CA SER A 166 -6.73 8.05 -20.65
C SER A 166 -8.06 8.72 -20.98
N LYS A 167 -8.89 9.05 -19.97
CA LYS A 167 -10.17 9.74 -20.20
C LYS A 167 -10.04 11.21 -20.58
N LYS A 168 -8.89 11.85 -20.36
CA LYS A 168 -8.63 13.22 -20.84
C LYS A 168 -8.24 13.28 -22.32
N LYS A 169 -7.96 12.13 -22.95
CA LYS A 169 -7.56 12.04 -24.37
C LYS A 169 -8.70 11.67 -25.33
N ILE A 170 -9.93 11.50 -24.84
CA ILE A 170 -11.14 11.25 -25.65
C ILE A 170 -12.07 12.43 -25.43
#